data_AF-A0A8K0K359-F1
#
_entry.id   AF-A0A8K0K359-F1
#
_cell.length_a   1.000
_cell.length_b   1.000
_cell.length_c   1.000
_cell.angle_alpha   90.00
_cell.angle_beta   90.00
_cell.angle_gamma   90.00
#
_symmetry.space_group_name_H-M   'P 1'
#
loop_
_entity.id
_entity.type
_entity.pdbx_description
1 polymer ?
#
loop_
_entity_poly.entity_id
_entity_poly.type
_entity_poly.pdbx_seq_one_letter_code
_entity_poly.pdbx_strand_id
1 'polypeptide(L)'
;MTKAELIEYVTMHKDMSKRFYINEPAEMNGHRVLHLPPYHSHFNAIGMKKLIHEDIGKVTPQRWADMVRHAVKELGDAWKKEGILEECIEQMVVDMRDCSSSE
;
A
#
# COMPACT_ATOMS: atom_id res chain seq x y z
N MET A 1 21.93 9.18 -5.45
CA MET A 1 21.90 7.70 -5.55
C MET A 1 20.48 7.25 -5.77
N THR A 2 20.21 6.64 -6.92
CA THR A 2 18.91 6.08 -7.27
C THR A 2 18.82 4.62 -6.83
N LYS A 3 17.60 4.09 -6.72
CA LYS A 3 17.37 2.67 -6.38
C LYS A 3 18.10 1.71 -7.33
N ALA A 4 18.23 2.07 -8.61
CA ALA A 4 18.90 1.25 -9.62
C ALA A 4 20.41 1.13 -9.36
N GLU A 5 21.09 2.25 -9.08
CA GLU A 5 22.52 2.28 -8.75
C GLU A 5 22.84 1.46 -7.49
N LEU A 6 21.96 1.53 -6.49
CA LEU A 6 22.05 0.73 -5.27
C LEU A 6 21.91 -0.78 -5.53
N ILE A 7 21.00 -1.17 -6.42
CA ILE A 7 20.81 -2.58 -6.79
C ILE A 7 22.06 -3.12 -7.50
N GLU A 8 22.66 -2.34 -8.39
CA GLU A 8 23.85 -2.73 -9.13
C GLU A 8 25.06 -2.88 -8.19
N TYR A 9 25.26 -1.93 -7.28
CA TYR A 9 26.31 -2.00 -6.27
C TYR A 9 26.16 -3.21 -5.34
N VAL A 10 24.94 -3.50 -4.89
CA VAL A 10 24.64 -4.68 -4.08
C VAL A 10 24.89 -5.96 -4.87
N THR A 11 24.53 -6.01 -6.15
CA THR A 11 24.79 -7.18 -7.00
C THR A 11 26.28 -7.47 -7.15
N MET A 12 27.10 -6.42 -7.28
CA MET A 12 28.56 -6.54 -7.41
C MET A 12 29.28 -6.98 -6.13
N HIS A 13 28.81 -6.55 -4.95
CA HIS A 13 29.52 -6.79 -3.68
C HIS A 13 28.87 -7.85 -2.78
N LYS A 14 27.71 -8.38 -3.17
CA LYS A 14 27.02 -9.40 -2.39
C LYS A 14 27.75 -10.73 -2.53
N ASP A 15 28.10 -11.29 -1.38
CA ASP A 15 28.60 -12.66 -1.29
C ASP A 15 27.51 -13.64 -1.78
N MET A 16 27.71 -14.15 -3.00
CA MET A 16 26.82 -15.11 -3.65
C MET A 16 27.01 -16.55 -3.12
N SER A 17 27.94 -16.76 -2.18
CA SER A 17 28.23 -18.10 -1.63
C SER A 17 27.17 -18.62 -0.67
N LYS A 18 26.28 -17.76 -0.15
CA LYS A 18 25.16 -18.18 0.71
C LYS A 18 24.06 -18.86 -0.12
N ARG A 19 24.35 -20.07 -0.62
CA ARG A 19 23.32 -20.98 -1.15
C ARG A 19 22.67 -21.68 0.03
N PHE A 20 21.35 -21.58 0.12
CA PHE A 20 20.58 -22.39 1.05
C PHE A 20 20.38 -23.76 0.42
N TYR A 21 20.74 -24.82 1.15
CA TYR A 21 20.59 -26.22 0.69
C TYR A 21 19.18 -26.52 0.16
N ILE A 22 18.14 -25.90 0.73
CA ILE A 22 16.74 -26.05 0.31
C ILE A 22 16.44 -25.52 -1.10
N ASN A 23 17.29 -24.68 -1.68
CA ASN A 23 17.07 -24.14 -3.02
C ASN A 23 17.19 -25.25 -4.08
N GLU A 24 18.16 -26.15 -3.97
CA GLU A 24 18.37 -27.26 -4.92
C GLU A 24 17.14 -28.17 -5.04
N PRO A 25 16.60 -28.77 -3.96
CA PRO A 25 15.43 -29.62 -4.06
C PRO A 25 14.18 -28.84 -4.48
N ALA A 26 14.05 -27.55 -4.13
CA ALA A 26 12.92 -26.74 -4.59
C ALA A 26 12.98 -26.50 -6.10
N GLU A 27 14.14 -26.14 -6.64
CA GLU A 27 14.36 -25.93 -8.07
C GLU A 27 14.12 -27.20 -8.89
N MET A 28 14.55 -28.36 -8.37
CA MET A 28 14.26 -29.66 -8.99
C MET A 28 12.76 -29.96 -9.12
N ASN A 29 11.94 -29.38 -8.23
CA ASN A 29 10.48 -29.49 -8.29
C ASN A 29 9.82 -28.31 -9.03
N GLY A 30 10.59 -27.45 -9.70
CA GLY A 30 10.06 -26.27 -10.39
C GLY A 30 9.57 -25.17 -9.45
N HIS A 31 10.06 -25.15 -8.20
CA HIS A 31 9.68 -24.18 -7.18
C HIS A 31 10.84 -23.24 -6.86
N ARG A 32 10.51 -21.98 -6.53
CA ARG A 32 11.49 -20.98 -6.09
C ARG A 32 11.28 -20.67 -4.61
N VAL A 33 12.35 -20.80 -3.82
CA VAL A 33 12.30 -20.52 -2.38
C VAL A 33 12.42 -19.02 -2.13
N LEU A 34 11.46 -18.46 -1.39
CA LEU A 34 11.52 -17.10 -0.89
C LEU A 34 12.17 -17.10 0.51
N HIS A 35 13.25 -16.34 0.66
CA HIS A 35 13.95 -16.17 1.93
C HIS A 35 13.46 -14.91 2.62
N LEU A 36 12.78 -15.08 3.76
CA LEU A 36 12.32 -13.97 4.58
C LEU A 36 13.42 -13.51 5.54
N PRO A 37 13.58 -12.20 5.77
CA PRO A 37 14.46 -11.70 6.82
C PRO A 37 14.05 -12.25 8.20
N PRO A 38 15.00 -12.53 9.11
CA PRO A 38 14.73 -13.16 10.41
C PRO A 38 13.77 -12.36 11.30
N TYR A 39 13.68 -11.04 11.11
CA TYR A 39 12.80 -10.15 11.86
C TYR A 39 11.36 -10.06 11.32
N HIS A 40 11.05 -10.80 10.25
CA HIS A 40 9.75 -10.78 9.57
C HIS A 40 9.04 -12.15 9.62
N SER A 41 9.17 -12.83 10.76
CA SER A 41 8.58 -14.16 10.99
C SER A 41 7.05 -14.20 10.85
N HIS A 42 6.35 -13.07 11.05
CA HIS A 42 4.89 -12.98 10.90
C HIS A 42 4.42 -13.15 9.44
N PHE A 43 5.31 -12.90 8.47
CA PHE A 43 5.04 -13.08 7.04
C PHE A 43 5.39 -14.49 6.55
N ASN A 44 5.88 -15.38 7.42
CA ASN A 44 6.03 -16.78 7.04
C ASN A 44 4.64 -17.43 6.94
N ALA A 45 4.54 -18.52 6.18
CA ALA A 45 3.26 -19.19 5.94
C ALA A 45 2.58 -19.65 7.25
N ILE A 46 3.35 -19.94 8.30
CA ILE A 46 2.85 -20.37 9.61
C ILE A 46 2.19 -19.20 10.35
N GLY A 47 2.84 -18.03 10.37
CA GLY A 47 2.35 -16.79 10.96
C GLY A 47 1.13 -16.27 10.22
N MET A 48 1.15 -16.32 8.88
CA MET A 48 -0.01 -15.99 8.06
C MET A 48 -1.19 -16.92 8.34
N LYS A 49 -0.97 -18.23 8.47
CA LYS A 49 -2.02 -19.19 8.81
C LYS A 49 -2.69 -18.83 10.14
N LYS A 50 -1.90 -18.44 11.14
CA LYS A 50 -2.40 -17.98 12.44
C LYS A 50 -3.26 -16.73 12.31
N LEU A 51 -2.75 -15.70 11.65
CA LEU A 51 -3.49 -14.45 11.40
C LEU A 51 -4.81 -14.72 10.67
N ILE A 52 -4.79 -15.59 9.66
CA ILE A 52 -5.98 -15.89 8.88
C ILE A 52 -6.98 -16.69 9.72
N HIS A 53 -6.60 -17.82 10.34
CA HIS A 53 -7.58 -18.66 11.02
C HIS A 53 -8.08 -18.08 12.34
N GLU A 54 -7.19 -17.46 13.13
CA GLU A 54 -7.55 -16.97 14.47
C GLU A 54 -8.12 -15.56 14.42
N ASP A 55 -7.60 -14.67 13.58
CA ASP A 55 -7.99 -13.27 13.60
C ASP A 55 -9.13 -12.95 12.64
N ILE A 56 -9.31 -13.69 11.54
CA ILE A 56 -10.47 -13.48 10.67
C ILE A 56 -11.78 -13.80 11.39
N GLY A 57 -11.79 -14.81 12.26
CA GLY A 57 -12.94 -15.16 13.08
C GLY A 57 -13.32 -14.08 14.10
N LYS A 58 -12.39 -13.16 14.43
CA LYS A 58 -12.63 -12.03 15.32
C LYS A 58 -13.14 -10.79 14.60
N VAL A 59 -13.21 -10.81 13.27
CA VAL A 59 -13.78 -9.72 12.47
C VAL A 59 -15.30 -9.93 12.43
N THR A 60 -15.99 -9.25 13.33
CA THR A 60 -17.45 -9.20 13.31
C THR A 60 -17.93 -8.06 12.42
N PRO A 61 -19.16 -8.12 11.88
CA PRO A 61 -19.74 -7.01 11.10
C PRO A 61 -19.71 -5.68 11.86
N GLN A 62 -19.96 -5.72 13.18
CA GLN A 62 -19.91 -4.54 14.04
C GLN A 62 -18.49 -3.97 14.13
N ARG A 63 -17.50 -4.82 14.41
CA ARG A 63 -16.09 -4.39 14.50
C ARG A 63 -15.60 -3.83 13.16
N TRP A 64 -16.02 -4.43 12.05
CA TRP A 64 -15.74 -3.90 10.72
C TRP A 64 -16.36 -2.53 10.49
N ALA A 65 -17.64 -2.35 10.81
CA ALA A 65 -18.34 -1.07 10.68
C ALA A 65 -17.67 0.03 11.52
N ASP A 66 -17.19 -0.31 12.72
CA ASP A 66 -16.48 0.64 13.59
C ASP A 66 -15.12 1.03 13.04
N MET A 67 -14.37 0.08 12.45
CA MET A 67 -13.10 0.38 11.76
C MET A 67 -13.31 1.28 10.53
N VAL A 68 -14.35 1.03 9.73
CA VAL A 68 -14.70 1.87 8.57
C VAL A 68 -15.06 3.28 9.04
N ARG A 69 -15.88 3.41 10.08
CA ARG A 69 -16.27 4.70 10.65
C ARG A 69 -15.07 5.50 11.14
N HIS A 70 -14.12 4.82 11.80
CA HIS A 70 -12.87 5.44 12.25
C HIS A 70 -12.04 5.93 11.06
N ALA A 71 -11.84 5.10 10.03
CA ALA A 71 -11.08 5.48 8.84
C ALA A 71 -11.69 6.71 8.12
N VAL A 72 -13.01 6.73 7.96
CA VAL A 72 -13.73 7.89 7.37
C VAL A 72 -13.51 9.15 8.19
N LYS A 73 -13.56 9.04 9.52
CA LYS A 73 -13.30 10.17 10.42
C LYS A 73 -11.87 10.70 10.27
N GLU A 74 -10.87 9.82 10.33
CA GLU A 74 -9.46 10.20 10.20
C GLU A 74 -9.17 10.87 8.85
N LEU A 75 -9.77 10.36 7.77
CA LEU A 75 -9.68 11.00 6.44
C LEU A 75 -10.31 12.39 6.43
N GLY A 76 -11.50 12.55 7.02
CA GLY A 76 -12.15 13.86 7.13
C GLY A 76 -11.36 14.86 7.97
N ASP A 77 -10.74 14.40 9.06
CA ASP A 77 -9.89 15.25 9.92
C ASP A 77 -8.58 15.61 9.21
N ALA A 78 -8.01 14.70 8.42
CA ALA A 78 -6.88 14.99 7.54
C ALA A 78 -7.24 16.05 6.47
N TRP A 79 -8.38 15.90 5.79
CA TRP A 79 -8.85 16.88 4.80
C TRP A 79 -9.10 18.26 5.39
N LYS A 80 -9.71 18.36 6.59
CA LYS A 80 -9.86 19.63 7.30
C LYS A 80 -8.51 20.26 7.64
N LYS A 81 -7.54 19.46 8.04
CA LYS A 81 -6.18 19.93 8.38
C LYS A 81 -5.43 20.42 7.14
N GLU A 82 -5.68 19.81 5.99
CA GLU A 82 -5.14 20.23 4.70
C GLU A 82 -5.90 21.41 4.07
N GLY A 83 -6.93 21.92 4.74
CA GLY A 83 -7.71 23.08 4.27
C GLY A 83 -8.56 22.79 3.04
N ILE A 84 -8.78 21.51 2.72
CA ILE A 84 -9.63 21.07 1.62
C ILE A 84 -11.08 21.18 2.11
N LEU A 85 -11.71 22.33 1.88
CA LEU A 85 -13.18 22.42 1.90
C LEU A 85 -13.71 21.71 0.66
N GLU A 86 -14.75 20.90 0.84
CA GLU A 86 -15.61 20.45 -0.26
C GLU A 86 -15.99 21.69 -1.07
N GLU A 87 -15.55 21.75 -2.33
CA GLU A 87 -15.68 22.93 -3.19
C GLU A 87 -17.15 23.38 -3.23
N CYS A 88 -17.46 24.51 -2.61
CA CYS A 88 -18.61 25.30 -3.01
C CYS A 88 -18.38 25.64 -4.48
N ILE A 89 -19.02 24.91 -5.40
CA ILE A 89 -19.10 25.32 -6.80
C ILE A 89 -19.95 26.60 -6.80
N GLU A 90 -19.31 27.76 -6.67
CA GLU A 90 -19.97 29.04 -6.93
C GLU A 90 -20.44 29.01 -8.38
N GLN A 91 -21.75 29.08 -8.57
CA GLN A 91 -22.36 29.10 -9.89
C GLN A 91 -21.89 30.38 -10.61
N MET A 92 -20.91 30.24 -11.50
CA MET A 92 -20.43 31.35 -12.32
C MET A 92 -21.50 31.69 -13.37
N VAL A 93 -22.29 32.73 -13.10
CA VAL A 93 -23.21 33.32 -14.08
C VAL A 93 -22.39 34.25 -14.98
N VAL A 94 -22.03 33.76 -16.17
CA VAL A 94 -21.42 34.62 -17.20
C VAL A 94 -22.55 35.36 -17.91
N ASP A 95 -22.71 36.65 -17.59
CA ASP A 95 -23.59 37.52 -18.38
C ASP A 95 -22.91 37.81 -19.72
N MET A 96 -23.47 37.27 -20.80
CA MET A 96 -22.98 37.47 -22.16
C MET A 96 -23.55 38.74 -22.82
N ARG A 97 -24.30 39.57 -22.08
CA ARG A 97 -24.86 40.82 -22.59
C ARG A 97 -23.85 41.96 -22.49
N ASP A 98 -22.81 41.90 -23.32
CA ASP A 98 -22.12 43.10 -23.87
C ASP A 98 -21.16 42.73 -25.02
N CYS A 99 -21.44 41.66 -25.78
CA CYS A 99 -20.69 41.34 -27.01
C CYS A 99 -21.31 41.95 -28.28
N SER A 100 -21.85 43.17 -28.18
CA SER A 100 -22.34 43.92 -29.35
C SER A 100 -22.06 45.41 -29.21
N SER A 101 -20.84 45.82 -29.56
CA SER A 101 -20.49 47.12 -30.17
C SER A 101 -19.00 47.01 -30.57
N SER A 102 -18.56 47.30 -31.79
CA SER A 102 -19.06 48.30 -32.73
C SER A 102 -18.71 47.93 -34.18
N GLU A 103 -19.48 48.56 -35.07
CA GLU A 103 -19.35 48.84 -36.51
C GLU A 103 -17.99 48.67 -37.19
#